data_AF-A0AAJ0WF84-F1
#
_entry.id   AF-A0AAJ0WF84-F1
#
_cell.length_a   1.000
_cell.length_b   1.000
_cell.length_c   1.000
_cell.angle_alpha   90.00
_cell.angle_beta   90.00
_cell.angle_gamma   90.00
#
_symmetry.space_group_name_H-M   'P 1'
#
loop_
_entity.id
_entity.type
_entity.pdbx_description
1 polymer ?
#
loop_
_entity_poly.entity_id
_entity_poly.type
_entity_poly.pdbx_seq_one_letter_code
_entity_poly.pdbx_strand_id
1 'polypeptide(L)'
;MKRTLLILSSTILLGCSNPHAFILNDTTKNKYFLLELVNQAFEENQIDKSPLIVINGIPFKYDKKQDTILLPLKKSDILTLDFLNKNSSRIIYNEKENDGAIIIMTRIKNK
;
A
#
# COMPACT_ATOMS: atom_id res chain seq x y z
N MET A 1 31.90 -4.45 47.83
CA MET A 1 30.46 -4.33 47.51
C MET A 1 30.30 -4.32 46.00
N LYS A 2 29.76 -5.39 45.41
CA LYS A 2 29.62 -5.51 43.95
C LYS A 2 28.34 -4.78 43.51
N ARG A 3 28.51 -3.66 42.81
CA ARG A 3 27.42 -2.84 42.24
C ARG A 3 26.96 -3.54 40.96
N THR A 4 25.84 -4.25 41.01
CA THR A 4 25.23 -4.83 39.81
C THR A 4 24.46 -3.73 39.07
N LEU A 5 24.92 -3.43 37.86
CA LEU A 5 24.29 -2.47 36.96
C LEU A 5 23.10 -3.18 36.29
N LEU A 6 21.88 -2.82 36.69
CA LEU A 6 20.64 -3.26 36.05
C LEU A 6 20.53 -2.59 34.68
N ILE A 7 20.80 -3.34 33.61
CA ILE A 7 20.55 -2.90 32.24
C ILE A 7 19.05 -3.11 31.97
N LEU A 8 18.29 -2.02 32.02
CA LEU A 8 16.89 -1.99 31.64
C LEU A 8 16.81 -2.14 30.11
N SER A 9 16.63 -3.36 29.62
CA SER A 9 16.36 -3.63 28.20
C SER A 9 14.97 -3.09 27.85
N SER A 10 14.93 -1.86 27.34
CA SER A 10 13.72 -1.28 26.77
C SER A 10 13.57 -1.84 25.36
N THR A 11 12.88 -2.97 25.23
CA THR A 11 12.36 -3.41 23.94
C THR A 11 11.29 -2.41 23.54
N ILE A 12 11.65 -1.47 22.67
CA ILE A 12 10.71 -0.59 22.00
C ILE A 12 9.74 -1.51 21.27
N LEU A 13 8.49 -1.59 21.75
CA LEU A 13 7.38 -2.16 21.00
C LEU A 13 7.12 -1.22 19.83
N LEU A 14 7.97 -1.29 18.80
CA LEU A 14 7.63 -0.76 17.49
C LEU A 14 6.44 -1.59 17.04
N GLY A 15 5.23 -1.04 17.20
CA GLY A 15 4.04 -1.65 16.64
C GLY A 15 4.23 -1.74 15.13
N CYS A 16 4.58 -2.93 14.63
CA CYS A 16 4.60 -3.22 13.21
C CYS A 16 3.19 -3.00 12.69
N SER A 17 2.99 -1.86 12.06
CA SER A 17 1.71 -1.52 11.49
C SER A 17 1.70 -1.93 10.04
N ASN A 18 0.72 -2.75 9.66
CA ASN A 18 0.62 -3.27 8.30
C ASN A 18 -0.10 -2.28 7.39
N PRO A 19 0.23 -2.23 6.09
CA PRO A 19 -0.56 -1.50 5.12
C PRO A 19 -1.91 -2.18 4.89
N HIS A 20 -2.85 -1.46 4.28
CA HIS A 20 -4.11 -2.09 3.85
C HIS A 20 -3.84 -3.25 2.89
N ALA A 21 -4.61 -4.32 3.06
CA ALA A 21 -4.55 -5.46 2.18
C ALA A 21 -5.38 -5.21 0.92
N PHE A 22 -4.73 -4.93 -0.20
CA PHE A 22 -5.41 -4.76 -1.48
C PHE A 22 -5.54 -6.10 -2.22
N ILE A 23 -6.77 -6.54 -2.45
CA ILE A 23 -7.09 -7.83 -3.10
C ILE A 23 -7.76 -7.57 -4.45
N LEU A 24 -7.39 -8.36 -5.47
CA LEU A 24 -8.01 -8.31 -6.80
C LEU A 24 -9.25 -9.21 -6.86
N ASN A 25 -10.21 -8.87 -7.72
CA ASN A 25 -11.42 -9.64 -8.00
C ASN A 25 -11.13 -10.88 -8.89
N ASP A 26 -10.25 -11.75 -8.41
CA ASP A 26 -9.81 -12.98 -9.06
C ASP A 26 -10.20 -14.19 -8.19
N THR A 27 -10.52 -15.32 -8.82
CA THR A 27 -10.90 -16.56 -8.11
C THR A 27 -9.69 -17.42 -7.73
N THR A 28 -8.51 -17.10 -8.28
CA THR A 28 -7.27 -17.87 -8.10
C THR A 28 -6.32 -17.19 -7.11
N LYS A 29 -5.13 -17.77 -6.89
CA LYS A 29 -4.03 -17.16 -6.09
C LYS A 29 -3.66 -15.75 -6.58
N ASN A 30 -3.95 -15.43 -7.84
CA ASN A 30 -3.70 -14.12 -8.42
C ASN A 30 -4.40 -12.97 -7.68
N LYS A 31 -5.43 -13.24 -6.87
CA LYS A 31 -6.09 -12.22 -6.04
C LYS A 31 -5.14 -11.51 -5.07
N TYR A 32 -4.05 -12.17 -4.67
CA TYR A 32 -3.04 -11.62 -3.76
C TYR A 32 -1.85 -10.96 -4.45
N PHE A 33 -1.85 -10.87 -5.79
CA PHE A 33 -0.74 -10.27 -6.54
C PHE A 33 -0.42 -8.85 -6.09
N LEU A 34 -1.45 -8.04 -5.87
CA LEU A 34 -1.27 -6.66 -5.45
C LEU A 34 -0.80 -6.55 -3.99
N LEU A 35 -1.33 -7.40 -3.11
CA LEU A 35 -0.95 -7.47 -1.70
C LEU A 35 0.56 -7.67 -1.52
N GLU A 36 1.14 -8.61 -2.27
CA GLU A 36 2.58 -8.91 -2.20
C GLU A 36 3.44 -7.69 -2.56
N LEU A 37 3.10 -7.00 -3.66
CA LEU A 37 3.83 -5.82 -4.12
C LEU A 37 3.66 -4.61 -3.19
N VAL A 38 2.46 -4.42 -2.64
CA VAL A 38 2.18 -3.33 -1.68
C VAL A 38 2.97 -3.54 -0.39
N ASN A 39 3.02 -4.78 0.12
CA ASN A 39 3.80 -5.08 1.31
C ASN A 39 5.29 -4.78 1.10
N GLN A 40 5.84 -5.17 -0.06
CA GLN A 40 7.22 -4.84 -0.39
C GLN A 40 7.46 -3.32 -0.46
N ALA A 41 6.61 -2.59 -1.18
CA ALA A 41 6.74 -1.13 -1.31
C ALA A 41 6.58 -0.40 0.05
N PHE A 42 5.77 -0.95 0.95
CA PHE A 42 5.63 -0.46 2.32
C PHE A 42 6.88 -0.72 3.16
N GLU A 43 7.43 -1.94 3.12
CA GLU A 43 8.69 -2.29 3.79
C GLU A 43 9.88 -1.44 3.31
N GLU A 44 9.89 -1.10 2.01
CA GLU A 44 10.87 -0.20 1.40
C GLU A 44 10.58 1.29 1.65
N ASN A 45 9.55 1.63 2.44
CA ASN A 45 9.13 2.99 2.78
C ASN A 45 8.80 3.88 1.55
N GLN A 46 8.41 3.26 0.43
CA GLN A 46 7.95 3.99 -0.76
C GLN A 46 6.55 4.56 -0.53
N ILE A 47 5.69 3.79 0.14
CA ILE A 47 4.30 4.13 0.47
C ILE A 47 4.05 3.97 1.97
N ASP A 48 2.93 4.51 2.46
CA ASP A 48 2.44 4.30 3.83
C ASP A 48 1.21 3.39 3.83
N LYS A 49 0.50 3.30 4.96
CA LYS A 49 -0.58 2.33 5.13
C LYS A 49 -1.77 2.54 4.20
N SER A 50 -2.08 3.79 3.89
CA SER A 50 -3.29 4.18 3.18
C SER A 50 -3.00 4.93 1.87
N PRO A 51 -2.20 4.33 0.98
CA PRO A 51 -1.78 5.00 -0.25
C PRO A 51 -2.98 5.27 -1.14
N LEU A 52 -2.90 6.36 -1.90
CA LEU A 52 -3.84 6.61 -2.98
C LEU A 52 -3.76 5.46 -4.00
N ILE A 53 -4.91 5.01 -4.50
CA ILE A 53 -4.93 4.08 -5.64
C ILE A 53 -5.33 4.88 -6.87
N VAL A 54 -4.60 4.72 -7.96
CA VAL A 54 -4.89 5.38 -9.23
C VAL A 54 -4.95 4.34 -10.32
N ILE A 55 -6.11 4.23 -10.98
CA ILE A 55 -6.35 3.28 -12.06
C ILE A 55 -6.51 4.07 -13.34
N ASN A 56 -5.63 3.86 -14.32
CA ASN A 56 -5.61 4.59 -15.60
C ASN A 56 -5.63 6.13 -15.43
N GLY A 57 -4.86 6.63 -14.46
CA GLY A 57 -4.80 8.06 -14.14
C GLY A 57 -5.98 8.61 -13.33
N ILE A 58 -6.98 7.79 -13.01
CA ILE A 58 -8.15 8.18 -12.22
C ILE A 58 -8.01 7.67 -10.78
N PRO A 59 -8.06 8.54 -9.75
CA PRO A 59 -8.07 8.12 -8.36
C PRO A 59 -9.26 7.20 -8.04
N PHE A 60 -8.97 6.03 -7.51
CA PHE A 60 -9.96 5.08 -7.01
C PHE A 60 -10.23 5.35 -5.53
N LYS A 61 -11.48 5.68 -5.21
CA LYS A 61 -11.91 5.91 -3.83
C LYS A 61 -12.19 4.60 -3.14
N TYR A 62 -11.68 4.46 -1.92
CA TYR A 62 -11.95 3.32 -1.05
C TYR A 62 -12.07 3.79 0.41
N ASP A 63 -12.63 2.93 1.26
CA ASP A 63 -12.79 3.21 2.68
C ASP A 63 -11.50 2.88 3.44
N LYS A 64 -10.73 3.92 3.82
CA LYS A 64 -9.47 3.78 4.58
C LYS A 64 -9.65 3.22 6.00
N LYS A 65 -10.88 2.95 6.46
CA LYS A 65 -11.13 2.25 7.73
C LYS A 65 -11.12 0.73 7.61
N GLN A 66 -11.19 0.19 6.38
CA GLN A 66 -11.22 -1.24 6.16
C GLN A 66 -9.79 -1.80 6.05
N ASP A 67 -9.51 -2.89 6.75
CA ASP A 67 -8.20 -3.54 6.68
C ASP A 67 -7.94 -4.17 5.29
N THR A 68 -9.01 -4.61 4.61
CA THR A 68 -8.94 -5.26 3.30
C THR A 68 -9.79 -4.50 2.29
N ILE A 69 -9.17 -4.13 1.16
CA ILE A 69 -9.80 -3.39 0.08
C ILE A 69 -9.87 -4.27 -1.16
N LEU A 70 -11.09 -4.54 -1.64
CA LEU A 70 -11.31 -5.27 -2.89
C LEU A 70 -11.27 -4.31 -4.08
N LEU A 71 -10.32 -4.50 -4.98
CA LEU A 71 -10.28 -3.80 -6.26
C LEU A 71 -11.09 -4.56 -7.31
N PRO A 72 -11.92 -3.87 -8.11
CA PRO A 72 -12.73 -4.47 -9.16
C PRO A 72 -11.90 -4.79 -10.41
N LEU A 73 -10.69 -5.32 -10.24
CA LEU A 73 -9.75 -5.68 -11.29
C LEU A 73 -9.34 -7.14 -11.14
N LYS A 74 -9.11 -7.83 -12.26
CA LYS A 74 -8.38 -9.11 -12.29
C LYS A 74 -6.92 -8.88 -12.58
N LYS A 75 -6.05 -9.84 -12.24
CA LYS A 75 -4.61 -9.75 -12.59
C LYS A 75 -4.41 -9.67 -14.10
N SER A 76 -5.24 -10.35 -14.89
CA SER A 76 -5.22 -10.28 -16.36
C SER A 76 -5.43 -8.88 -16.92
N ASP A 77 -6.10 -8.01 -16.15
CA ASP A 77 -6.44 -6.66 -16.57
C ASP A 77 -5.27 -5.71 -16.37
N ILE A 78 -4.34 -6.02 -15.46
CA ILE A 78 -3.21 -5.15 -15.12
C ILE A 78 -2.13 -5.27 -16.20
N LEU A 79 -1.74 -4.13 -16.76
CA LEU A 79 -0.65 -3.99 -17.72
C LEU A 79 0.66 -3.64 -17.00
N THR A 80 0.63 -2.58 -16.20
CA THR A 80 1.76 -2.16 -15.37
C THR A 80 1.27 -1.75 -13.98
N LEU A 81 2.18 -1.84 -13.03
CA LEU A 81 1.99 -1.37 -11.67
C LEU A 81 3.26 -0.65 -11.23
N ASP A 82 3.09 0.59 -10.77
CA ASP A 82 4.17 1.44 -10.31
C ASP A 82 3.79 2.09 -8.98
N PHE A 83 4.80 2.55 -8.24
CA PHE A 83 4.61 3.26 -6.98
C PHE A 83 5.13 4.69 -7.10
N LEU A 84 4.36 5.64 -6.59
CA LEU A 84 4.82 7.01 -6.37
C LEU A 84 5.06 7.21 -4.89
N ASN A 85 6.24 7.75 -4.57
CA ASN A 85 6.55 8.09 -3.20
C ASN A 85 5.60 9.15 -2.63
N LYS A 86 5.60 9.25 -1.30
CA LYS A 86 4.76 10.16 -0.50
C LYS A 86 4.72 11.59 -1.06
N ASN A 87 5.89 12.20 -1.30
CA ASN A 87 5.98 13.57 -1.78
C ASN A 87 5.46 13.75 -3.22
N SER A 88 5.85 12.86 -4.14
CA SER A 88 5.46 12.93 -5.54
C SER A 88 3.94 12.73 -5.71
N SER A 89 3.36 11.78 -4.97
CA SER A 89 1.93 11.50 -5.01
C SER A 89 1.09 12.72 -4.61
N ARG A 90 1.49 13.42 -3.54
CA ARG A 90 0.85 14.63 -3.03
C ARG A 90 0.81 15.74 -4.08
N ILE A 91 1.92 15.95 -4.79
CA ILE A 91 2.04 16.99 -5.81
C ILE A 91 1.20 16.65 -7.04
N ILE A 92 1.28 15.41 -7.55
CA ILE A 92 0.64 15.02 -8.81
C ILE A 92 -0.88 14.97 -8.67
N TYR A 93 -1.39 14.40 -7.57
CA TYR A 93 -2.82 14.19 -7.39
C TYR A 93 -3.50 15.24 -6.50
N ASN A 94 -2.74 16.22 -6.01
CA ASN A 94 -3.21 17.23 -5.04
C ASN A 94 -3.92 16.57 -3.84
N GLU A 95 -3.40 15.42 -3.40
CA GLU A 95 -3.93 14.73 -2.23
C GLU A 95 -3.48 15.48 -0.96
N LYS A 96 -4.33 15.49 0.06
CA LYS A 96 -3.97 16.07 1.37
C LYS A 96 -3.13 15.10 2.21
N GLU A 97 -3.33 13.81 2.01
CA GLU A 97 -2.62 12.76 2.73
C GLU A 97 -1.25 12.50 2.05
N ASN A 98 -0.32 11.90 2.79
CA ASN A 98 1.08 11.78 2.38
C ASN A 98 1.51 10.31 2.42
N ASP A 99 0.66 9.44 1.89
CA ASP A 99 0.80 7.99 2.01
C ASP A 99 1.37 7.34 0.74
N GLY A 100 1.72 8.14 -0.27
CA GLY A 100 2.17 7.63 -1.56
C GLY A 100 1.00 7.21 -2.45
N ALA A 101 1.30 6.69 -3.64
CA ALA A 101 0.28 6.19 -4.54
C ALA A 101 0.68 4.89 -5.24
N ILE A 102 -0.31 4.03 -5.45
CA ILE A 102 -0.24 2.83 -6.30
C ILE A 102 -0.83 3.21 -7.66
N ILE A 103 0.00 3.17 -8.70
CA ILE A 103 -0.39 3.50 -10.07
C ILE A 103 -0.61 2.21 -10.83
N ILE A 104 -1.84 1.98 -11.28
CA ILE A 104 -2.24 0.78 -12.00
C ILE A 104 -2.67 1.18 -13.40
N MET A 105 -1.92 0.73 -14.41
CA MET A 105 -2.35 0.80 -15.80
C MET A 105 -3.03 -0.51 -16.16
N THR A 106 -4.22 -0.44 -16.75
CA THR A 106 -4.98 -1.62 -17.16
C THR A 106 -5.13 -1.71 -18.68
N ARG A 107 -5.34 -2.93 -19.18
CA ARG A 107 -5.62 -3.20 -20.60
C ARG A 107 -7.00 -2.73 -21.01
N ILE A 108 -7.92 -2.65 -20.06
CA ILE A 108 -9.31 -2.27 -20.28
C ILE A 108 -9.39 -0.75 -20.14
N LYS A 109 -9.60 -0.04 -21.26
CA LYS A 109 -10.04 1.35 -21.19
C LYS A 109 -11.43 1.34 -20.54
N ASN A 110 -11.57 1.96 -19.38
CA ASN A 110 -12.90 2.27 -18.85
C ASN A 110 -13.66 2.98 -19.96
N LYS A 111 -14.77 2.38 -20.38
CA LYS A 111 -15.68 2.95 -21.36
C LYS A 111 -16.63 3.91 -20.65
#